data_AF-A0A8H5H6K0-F1
#
_entry.id   AF-A0A8H5H6K0-F1
#
_cell.length_a   1.000
_cell.length_b   1.000
_cell.length_c   1.000
_cell.angle_alpha   90.00
_cell.angle_beta   90.00
_cell.angle_gamma   90.00
#
_symmetry.space_group_name_H-M   'P 1'
#
loop_
_entity.id
_entity.type
_entity.pdbx_description
1 polymer ?
#
loop_
_entity_poly.entity_id
_entity_poly.type
_entity_poly.pdbx_seq_one_letter_code
_entity_poly.pdbx_strand_id
1 'polypeptide(L)'
;MLSPVFFPTPASIPPPGAGLTLKTPPNLPVHLHPLNPLDFLLRAAQIYPDKVALVHADVEYPVSYTFAVWAQRIQNLAYALIQAGINPGDRVAVIAPNSSVNSL
;
A
#
# COMPACT_ATOMS: atom_id res chain seq x y z
N MET A 1 -26.23 -5.99 12.77
CA MET A 1 -26.26 -5.31 11.47
C MET A 1 -25.14 -5.90 10.65
N LEU A 2 -25.43 -6.52 9.50
CA LEU A 2 -24.41 -7.10 8.63
C LEU A 2 -23.56 -5.96 8.07
N SER A 3 -22.29 -5.86 8.47
CA SER A 3 -21.33 -4.95 7.85
C SER A 3 -21.31 -5.21 6.35
N PRO A 4 -21.46 -4.19 5.49
CA PRO A 4 -21.50 -4.40 4.04
C PRO A 4 -20.20 -5.08 3.63
N VAL A 5 -20.33 -6.18 2.90
CA VAL A 5 -19.19 -6.94 2.39
C VAL A 5 -18.49 -6.03 1.38
N PHE A 6 -17.27 -5.64 1.71
CA PHE A 6 -16.43 -4.85 0.83
C PHE A 6 -16.04 -5.67 -0.41
N PHE A 7 -16.20 -5.08 -1.60
CA PHE A 7 -15.72 -5.65 -2.85
C PHE A 7 -14.53 -4.82 -3.36
N PRO A 8 -13.33 -5.42 -3.53
CA PRO A 8 -12.19 -4.71 -4.09
C PRO A 8 -12.50 -4.25 -5.52
N THR A 9 -12.21 -2.98 -5.80
CA THR A 9 -12.29 -2.44 -7.16
C THR A 9 -11.23 -3.09 -8.06
N PRO A 10 -11.39 -3.10 -9.40
CA PRO A 10 -10.38 -3.69 -10.30
C PRO A 10 -8.97 -3.11 -10.10
N ALA A 11 -8.86 -1.80 -9.81
CA ALA A 11 -7.60 -1.14 -9.49
C ALA A 11 -6.94 -1.61 -8.17
N SER A 12 -7.69 -2.34 -7.34
CA SER A 12 -7.25 -2.92 -6.07
C SER A 12 -6.86 -4.39 -6.20
N ILE A 13 -7.09 -5.00 -7.37
CA ILE A 13 -6.68 -6.38 -7.67
C ILE A 13 -5.26 -6.35 -8.25
N PRO A 14 -4.29 -7.08 -7.66
CA PRO A 14 -2.92 -7.10 -8.16
C PRO A 14 -2.84 -7.76 -9.55
N PRO A 15 -2.06 -7.19 -10.50
CA PRO A 15 -1.79 -7.88 -11.74
C PRO A 15 -0.93 -9.13 -11.48
N PRO A 16 -1.06 -10.19 -12.30
CA PRO A 16 -0.24 -11.39 -12.15
C PRO A 16 1.25 -11.08 -12.17
N GLY A 17 2.00 -11.53 -11.15
CA GLY A 17 3.44 -11.36 -11.07
C GLY A 17 3.94 -10.03 -10.49
N ALA A 18 3.06 -9.20 -9.90
CA ALA A 18 3.48 -8.02 -9.15
C ALA A 18 4.42 -8.38 -7.99
N GLY A 19 5.69 -7.97 -8.09
CA GLY A 19 6.68 -8.18 -7.05
C GLY A 19 6.50 -7.20 -5.89
N LEU A 20 6.52 -7.71 -4.66
CA LEU A 20 6.40 -6.94 -3.42
C LEU A 20 7.73 -6.90 -2.64
N THR A 21 8.87 -6.88 -3.34
CA THR A 21 10.19 -6.95 -2.71
C THR A 21 10.98 -5.68 -3.00
N LEU A 22 11.54 -5.06 -1.96
CA LEU A 22 12.48 -3.96 -2.13
C LEU A 22 13.84 -4.45 -2.62
N LYS A 23 14.48 -3.64 -3.44
CA LYS A 23 15.85 -3.87 -3.85
C LYS A 23 16.80 -3.35 -2.79
N THR A 24 17.72 -4.19 -2.34
CA THR A 24 18.84 -3.75 -1.51
C THR A 24 19.76 -2.86 -2.36
N PRO A 25 20.18 -1.69 -1.87
CA PRO A 25 21.15 -0.87 -2.59
C PRO A 25 22.46 -1.64 -2.77
N PRO A 26 23.16 -1.45 -3.90
CA PRO A 26 24.46 -2.08 -4.12
C PRO A 26 25.47 -1.59 -3.07
N ASN A 27 26.43 -2.44 -2.71
CA ASN A 27 27.52 -2.15 -1.77
C ASN A 27 27.11 -1.87 -0.30
N LEU A 28 25.94 -2.34 0.13
CA LEU A 28 25.55 -2.30 1.53
C LEU A 28 26.39 -3.30 2.36
N PRO A 29 27.05 -2.87 3.46
CA PRO A 29 27.77 -3.79 4.35
C PRO A 29 26.86 -4.87 4.91
N VAL A 30 27.35 -6.11 5.03
CA VAL A 30 26.55 -7.27 5.50
C VAL A 30 25.99 -7.13 6.92
N HIS A 31 26.57 -6.25 7.73
CA HIS A 31 26.13 -5.96 9.09
C HIS A 31 25.10 -4.82 9.16
N LEU A 32 24.77 -4.17 8.03
CA LEU A 32 23.80 -3.09 7.96
C LEU A 32 22.57 -3.54 7.20
N HIS A 33 21.39 -3.27 7.78
CA HIS A 33 20.10 -3.37 7.11
C HIS A 33 19.37 -2.03 7.27
N PRO A 34 19.17 -1.25 6.19
CA PRO A 34 18.40 -0.02 6.24
C PRO A 34 17.01 -0.29 6.81
N LEU A 35 16.57 0.55 7.74
CA LEU A 35 15.21 0.47 8.25
C LEU A 35 14.29 1.17 7.26
N ASN A 36 13.49 0.40 6.52
CA ASN A 36 12.46 0.94 5.65
C ASN A 36 11.08 0.58 6.21
N PRO A 37 10.24 1.55 6.58
CA PRO A 37 8.89 1.28 7.08
C PRO A 37 8.02 0.52 6.06
N LEU A 38 8.34 0.61 4.77
CA LEU A 38 7.62 -0.12 3.72
C LEU A 38 7.84 -1.64 3.80
N ASP A 39 8.94 -2.10 4.39
CA ASP A 39 9.25 -3.53 4.52
C ASP A 39 8.16 -4.28 5.30
N PHE A 40 7.55 -3.65 6.31
CA PHE A 40 6.48 -4.25 7.09
C PHE A 40 5.26 -4.59 6.23
N LEU A 41 4.80 -3.62 5.43
CA LEU A 41 3.66 -3.80 4.55
C LEU A 41 3.94 -4.87 3.50
N LEU A 42 5.09 -4.77 2.84
CA LEU A 42 5.48 -5.67 1.76
C LEU A 42 5.62 -7.11 2.24
N ARG A 43 6.24 -7.31 3.41
CA ARG A 43 6.34 -8.62 4.05
C ARG A 43 4.99 -9.16 4.49
N ALA A 44 4.14 -8.33 5.08
CA ALA A 44 2.80 -8.73 5.50
C ALA A 44 1.92 -9.15 4.30
N ALA A 45 2.05 -8.46 3.16
CA ALA A 45 1.36 -8.84 1.93
C ALA A 45 1.85 -10.15 1.31
N GLN A 46 3.11 -10.54 1.55
CA GLN A 46 3.65 -11.83 1.11
C GLN A 46 3.27 -12.98 2.05
N ILE A 47 3.33 -12.77 3.36
CA ILE A 47 3.13 -13.83 4.37
C ILE A 47 1.66 -13.98 4.74
N TYR A 48 0.92 -12.88 4.78
CA TYR A 48 -0.47 -12.80 5.25
C TYR A 48 -1.37 -12.04 4.26
N PRO A 49 -1.40 -12.42 2.97
CA PRO A 49 -2.08 -11.66 1.92
C PRO A 49 -3.56 -11.41 2.19
N ASP A 50 -4.25 -12.37 2.82
CA ASP A 50 -5.69 -12.34 3.08
C ASP A 50 -6.05 -11.74 4.46
N LYS A 51 -5.06 -11.40 5.29
CA LYS A 51 -5.32 -10.74 6.57
C LYS A 51 -5.69 -9.28 6.35
N VAL A 52 -6.63 -8.80 7.16
CA VAL A 52 -7.07 -7.40 7.15
C VAL A 52 -5.92 -6.50 7.60
N ALA A 53 -5.56 -5.55 6.75
CA ALA A 53 -4.51 -4.55 6.97
C ALA A 53 -5.08 -3.20 7.42
N LEU A 54 -6.26 -2.86 6.90
CA LEU A 54 -6.87 -1.55 7.10
C LEU A 54 -8.38 -1.70 7.20
N VAL A 55 -8.98 -1.04 8.19
CA VAL A 55 -10.43 -0.95 8.36
C VAL A 55 -10.81 0.51 8.57
N HIS A 56 -11.82 0.95 7.84
CA HIS A 56 -12.48 2.23 8.00
C HIS A 56 -13.97 1.96 8.16
N ALA A 57 -14.43 1.76 9.39
CA ALA A 57 -15.79 1.26 9.66
C ALA A 57 -16.79 2.39 10.00
N ASP A 58 -16.34 3.46 10.64
CA ASP A 58 -17.21 4.49 11.23
C ASP A 58 -17.49 5.64 10.24
N VAL A 59 -17.81 5.29 8.99
CA VAL A 59 -18.15 6.24 7.92
C VAL A 59 -19.33 5.74 7.10
N GLU A 60 -19.94 6.63 6.32
CA GLU A 60 -21.08 6.32 5.44
C GLU A 60 -20.79 5.14 4.50
N TYR A 61 -19.55 5.05 4.00
CA TYR A 61 -19.09 3.97 3.13
C TYR A 61 -17.90 3.23 3.77
N PRO A 62 -18.16 2.21 4.59
CA PRO A 62 -17.10 1.50 5.29
C PRO A 62 -16.27 0.64 4.33
N VAL A 63 -14.97 0.56 4.58
CA VAL A 63 -14.03 -0.18 3.73
C VAL A 63 -13.05 -0.99 4.57
N SER A 64 -12.73 -2.20 4.10
CA SER A 64 -11.67 -3.04 4.67
C SER A 64 -10.74 -3.55 3.57
N TYR A 65 -9.43 -3.39 3.73
CA TYR A 65 -8.44 -3.93 2.80
C TYR A 65 -7.63 -5.04 3.43
N THR A 66 -7.34 -6.08 2.65
CA THR A 66 -6.33 -7.07 3.01
C THR A 66 -4.92 -6.54 2.72
N PHE A 67 -3.88 -7.16 3.27
CA PHE A 67 -2.50 -6.74 3.00
C PHE A 67 -2.15 -6.81 1.51
N ALA A 68 -2.63 -7.81 0.77
CA ALA A 68 -2.39 -7.90 -0.68
C ALA A 68 -3.01 -6.71 -1.44
N VAL A 69 -4.26 -6.40 -1.14
CA VAL A 69 -4.95 -5.24 -1.75
C VAL A 69 -4.28 -3.92 -1.36
N TRP A 70 -3.92 -3.77 -0.09
CA TRP A 70 -3.32 -2.55 0.42
C TRP A 70 -1.95 -2.26 -0.20
N ALA A 71 -1.09 -3.28 -0.29
CA ALA A 71 0.21 -3.17 -0.95
C ALA A 71 0.08 -2.78 -2.42
N GLN A 72 -0.87 -3.38 -3.15
CA GLN A 72 -1.10 -3.05 -4.55
C GLN A 72 -1.53 -1.58 -4.75
N ARG A 73 -2.42 -1.07 -3.89
CA ARG A 73 -2.88 0.32 -3.98
C ARG A 73 -1.73 1.31 -3.77
N ILE A 74 -0.86 1.04 -2.80
CA ILE A 74 0.35 1.84 -2.55
C ILE A 74 1.30 1.76 -3.73
N GLN A 75 1.49 0.57 -4.32
CA GLN A 75 2.33 0.40 -5.51
C GLN A 75 1.78 1.17 -6.73
N ASN A 76 0.46 1.16 -6.94
CA ASN A 76 -0.18 1.92 -8.02
C ASN A 76 0.03 3.42 -7.85
N LEU A 77 -0.12 3.93 -6.62
CA LEU A 77 0.17 5.34 -6.31
C LEU A 77 1.65 5.66 -6.56
N ALA A 78 2.57 4.79 -6.13
CA ALA A 78 4.00 4.98 -6.35
C ALA A 78 4.34 5.06 -7.84
N TYR A 79 3.79 4.16 -8.68
CA TYR A 79 3.99 4.24 -10.14
C TYR A 79 3.37 5.49 -10.76
N ALA A 80 2.20 5.92 -10.30
CA ALA A 80 1.59 7.16 -10.77
C ALA A 80 2.47 8.38 -10.46
N LEU A 81 3.09 8.43 -9.27
CA LEU A 81 4.04 9.49 -8.90
C LEU A 81 5.30 9.45 -9.77
N ILE A 82 5.84 8.26 -10.05
CA ILE A 82 6.99 8.10 -10.97
C ILE A 82 6.61 8.59 -12.37
N GLN A 83 5.43 8.23 -12.88
CA GLN A 83 4.95 8.69 -14.19
C GLN A 83 4.69 10.21 -14.21
N ALA A 84 4.33 10.80 -13.08
CA ALA A 84 4.21 12.25 -12.92
C ALA A 84 5.58 12.98 -12.85
N GLY A 85 6.70 12.25 -12.89
CA GLY A 85 8.05 12.83 -12.94
C GLY A 85 8.71 13.05 -11.59
N ILE A 86 8.19 12.45 -10.51
CA ILE A 86 8.77 12.54 -9.16
C ILE A 86 10.06 11.69 -9.08
N ASN A 87 11.13 12.31 -8.56
CA ASN A 87 12.45 11.70 -8.40
C ASN A 87 12.84 11.50 -6.92
N PRO A 88 13.81 10.62 -6.62
CA PRO A 88 14.39 10.52 -5.29
C PRO A 88 14.90 11.88 -4.78
N GLY A 89 14.41 12.31 -3.62
CA GLY A 89 14.74 13.61 -3.01
C GLY A 89 13.69 14.71 -3.23
N ASP A 90 12.75 14.50 -4.15
CA ASP A 90 11.61 15.39 -4.34
C ASP A 90 10.62 15.29 -3.16
N ARG A 91 9.81 16.33 -2.99
CA ARG A 91 8.85 16.45 -1.88
C ARG A 91 7.44 16.34 -2.43
N VAL A 92 6.62 15.54 -1.76
CA VAL A 92 5.20 15.37 -2.08
C VAL A 92 4.38 15.91 -0.91
N ALA A 93 3.50 16.87 -1.17
CA ALA A 93 2.54 17.36 -0.19
C ALA A 93 1.25 16.56 -0.28
N VAL A 94 0.71 16.14 0.87
CA VAL A 94 -0.59 15.45 0.98
C VAL A 94 -1.51 16.35 1.81
N ILE A 95 -2.55 16.88 1.18
CA ILE A 95 -3.57 17.70 1.85
C ILE A 95 -4.88 16.91 1.80
N ALA A 96 -5.20 16.25 2.90
CA ALA A 96 -6.38 15.40 3.05
C ALA A 96 -6.81 15.38 4.51
N PRO A 97 -8.10 15.11 4.81
CA PRO A 97 -8.51 14.75 6.16
C PRO A 97 -7.82 13.45 6.62
N ASN A 98 -7.90 13.14 7.92
CA ASN A 98 -7.47 11.83 8.41
C ASN A 98 -8.46 10.77 7.92
N SER A 99 -8.20 10.24 6.73
CA SER A 99 -9.02 9.26 6.05
C SER A 99 -8.15 8.18 5.44
N SER A 100 -8.57 6.93 5.58
CA SER A 100 -7.90 5.78 4.97
C SER A 100 -8.41 5.47 3.55
N VAL A 101 -9.57 6.03 3.15
CA VAL A 101 -10.20 5.92 1.84
C VAL A 101 -10.97 7.21 1.51
N ASN A 102 -11.12 7.49 0.21
CA ASN A 102 -11.93 8.59 -0.33
C ASN A 102 -13.33 8.59 0.30
N SER A 103 -13.65 9.61 1.08
CA SER A 103 -14.90 9.75 1.83
C SER A 103 -15.99 10.51 1.03
N LEU A 104 -15.87 10.51 -0.30
CA LEU A 104 -16.79 11.21 -1.20
C LEU A 104 -17.76 10.24 -1.85
#